data_AF-A0A818S8M3-F1
#
_entry.id   AF-A0A818S8M3-F1
#
_cell.length_a   1.000
_cell.length_b   1.000
_cell.length_c   1.000
_cell.angle_alpha   90.00
_cell.angle_beta   90.00
_cell.angle_gamma   90.00
#
_symmetry.space_group_name_H-M   'P 1'
#
loop_
_entity.id
_entity.type
_entity.pdbx_description
1 polymer ?
#
loop_
_entity_poly.entity_id
_entity_poly.type
_entity_poly.pdbx_seq_one_letter_code
_entity_poly.pdbx_strand_id
1 'polypeptide(L)'
;MKTTTHSSISDRLGAIFFVSIHQTFRTGGALEALIKERLLFSHENTSGYYRTSTFFLAKILCDLFPMRFIPSFIFSIIAYPLTGFQRSINRFLIFCLTIFINSIFGSAVCFFISACTSVSAVALTAVILCFTMMMVLSGFLVLNGLNILVVFVIVQIY
;
A
#
# COMPACT_ATOMS: atom_id res chain seq x y z
N MET A 1 10.02 15.46 34.07
CA MET A 1 8.94 16.17 33.36
C MET A 1 7.97 15.13 32.81
N LYS A 2 6.98 14.75 33.64
CA LYS A 2 5.91 13.81 33.31
C LYS A 2 4.68 14.65 32.99
N THR A 3 4.47 14.97 31.73
CA THR A 3 3.21 15.52 31.25
C THR A 3 2.77 14.63 30.10
N THR A 4 1.47 14.30 30.08
CA THR A 4 0.68 13.79 28.94
C THR A 4 0.83 12.32 28.50
N THR A 5 0.34 11.38 29.33
CA THR A 5 0.04 9.99 28.94
C THR A 5 -0.79 9.89 27.64
N HIS A 6 -1.67 10.87 27.40
CA HIS A 6 -2.46 10.97 26.18
C HIS A 6 -1.65 11.40 24.94
N SER A 7 -0.63 12.27 25.07
CA SER A 7 0.15 12.70 23.91
C SER A 7 1.04 11.58 23.38
N SER A 8 1.68 10.82 24.29
CA SER A 8 2.55 9.71 23.90
C SER A 8 1.83 8.58 23.17
N ILE A 9 0.51 8.42 23.39
CA ILE A 9 -0.31 7.44 22.66
C ILE A 9 -0.57 7.95 21.24
N SER A 10 -0.96 9.22 21.09
CA SER A 10 -1.18 9.85 19.79
C SER A 10 0.09 9.86 18.93
N ASP A 11 1.26 10.10 19.51
CA ASP A 11 2.55 10.08 18.81
C ASP A 11 2.84 8.70 18.21
N ARG A 12 2.58 7.63 18.99
CA ARG A 12 2.79 6.24 18.53
C ARG A 12 1.79 5.84 17.47
N LEU A 13 0.52 6.22 17.62
CA LEU A 13 -0.52 5.96 16.62
C LEU A 13 -0.21 6.71 15.31
N GLY A 14 0.22 7.97 15.40
CA GLY A 14 0.63 8.77 14.25
C GLY A 14 1.81 8.18 13.51
N ALA A 15 2.78 7.61 14.22
CA ALA A 15 3.91 6.94 13.58
C ALA A 15 3.51 5.65 12.85
N ILE A 16 2.63 4.82 13.42
CA ILE A 16 2.10 3.62 12.74
C ILE A 16 1.29 4.03 11.51
N PHE A 17 0.45 5.06 11.63
CA PHE A 17 -0.33 5.60 10.53
C PHE A 17 0.56 6.10 9.39
N PHE A 18 1.61 6.86 9.70
CA PHE A 18 2.57 7.35 8.71
C PHE A 18 3.29 6.23 7.96
N VAL A 19 3.70 5.17 8.68
CA VAL A 19 4.31 3.98 8.07
C VAL A 19 3.35 3.30 7.09
N SER A 20 2.08 3.13 7.47
CA SER A 20 1.06 2.53 6.60
C SER A 20 0.80 3.38 5.35
N ILE A 21 0.74 4.70 5.48
CA ILE A 21 0.57 5.60 4.33
C ILE A 21 1.76 5.52 3.38
N HIS A 22 2.98 5.55 3.92
CA HIS A 22 4.20 5.47 3.11
C HIS A 22 4.23 4.21 2.24
N GLN A 23 3.78 3.08 2.80
CA GLN A 23 3.66 1.81 2.09
C GLN A 23 2.66 1.86 0.92
N THR A 24 1.53 2.54 1.12
CA THR A 24 0.48 2.69 0.12
C THR A 24 0.93 3.56 -1.06
N PHE A 25 1.57 4.71 -0.80
CA PHE A 25 2.14 5.55 -1.86
C PHE A 25 3.17 4.82 -2.71
N ARG A 26 4.03 4.02 -2.08
CA ARG A 26 5.07 3.25 -2.76
C ARG A 26 4.51 2.20 -3.73
N THR A 27 3.29 1.71 -3.48
CA THR A 27 2.65 0.67 -4.30
C THR A 27 2.12 1.22 -5.64
N GLY A 28 1.92 2.53 -5.78
CA GLY A 28 1.44 3.15 -7.03
C GLY A 28 2.35 2.89 -8.23
N GLY A 29 3.67 2.83 -8.04
CA GLY A 29 4.63 2.58 -9.13
C GLY A 29 4.54 1.18 -9.75
N ALA A 30 4.06 0.19 -9.00
CA ALA A 30 3.90 -1.18 -9.51
C ALA A 30 2.79 -1.30 -10.55
N LEU A 31 1.77 -0.43 -10.49
CA LEU A 31 0.68 -0.39 -11.46
C LEU A 31 1.20 0.02 -12.85
N GLU A 32 2.01 1.07 -12.93
CA GLU A 32 2.55 1.53 -14.21
C GLU A 32 3.45 0.47 -14.87
N ALA A 33 4.24 -0.23 -14.07
CA ALA A 33 5.08 -1.32 -14.54
C ALA A 33 4.24 -2.43 -15.18
N LEU A 34 3.13 -2.82 -14.55
CA LEU A 34 2.25 -3.86 -15.09
C LEU A 34 1.57 -3.43 -16.40
N ILE A 35 1.09 -2.19 -16.48
CA ILE A 35 0.42 -1.69 -17.70
C ILE A 35 1.39 -1.63 -18.88
N LYS A 36 2.63 -1.19 -18.66
CA LYS A 36 3.68 -1.16 -19.70
C LYS A 36 4.01 -2.56 -20.20
N GLU A 37 4.19 -3.52 -19.29
CA GLU A 37 4.55 -4.90 -19.65
C GLU A 37 3.40 -5.66 -20.32
N ARG A 38 2.14 -5.32 -20.03
CA ARG A 38 0.97 -5.95 -20.65
C ARG A 38 0.95 -5.77 -22.18
N LEU A 39 1.41 -4.63 -22.68
CA LEU A 39 1.47 -4.35 -24.13
C LEU A 39 2.46 -5.29 -24.81
N LEU A 40 3.63 -5.51 -24.19
CA LEU A 40 4.64 -6.44 -24.69
C LEU A 40 4.14 -7.89 -24.60
N PHE A 41 3.54 -8.27 -23.48
CA PHE A 41 2.99 -9.60 -23.26
C PHE A 41 1.95 -9.99 -24.32
N SER A 42 1.07 -9.05 -24.74
CA SER A 42 0.09 -9.35 -25.77
C SER A 42 0.73 -9.75 -27.10
N HIS A 43 1.88 -9.18 -27.43
CA HIS A 43 2.62 -9.48 -28.67
C HIS A 43 3.37 -10.82 -28.58
N GLU A 44 3.96 -11.11 -27.42
CA GLU A 44 4.67 -12.37 -27.17
C GLU A 44 3.71 -13.56 -27.04
N ASN A 45 2.52 -13.35 -26.47
CA ASN A 45 1.49 -14.37 -26.32
C ASN A 45 0.89 -14.80 -27.67
N THR A 46 0.66 -13.87 -28.60
CA THR A 46 0.20 -14.24 -29.96
C THR A 46 1.23 -15.02 -30.74
N SER A 47 2.51 -14.84 -30.42
CA SER A 47 3.63 -15.57 -31.01
C SER A 47 3.88 -16.92 -30.34
N GLY A 48 3.13 -17.26 -29.28
CA GLY A 48 3.17 -18.58 -28.63
C GLY A 48 4.35 -18.81 -27.68
N TYR A 49 5.08 -17.77 -27.26
CA TYR A 49 6.27 -17.93 -26.42
C TYR A 49 5.96 -18.38 -24.99
N TYR A 50 4.90 -17.86 -24.36
CA TYR A 50 4.58 -18.14 -22.94
C TYR A 50 3.08 -18.25 -22.67
N ARG A 51 2.70 -19.13 -21.73
CA ARG A 51 1.34 -19.19 -21.17
C ARG A 51 1.09 -18.01 -20.23
N THR A 52 -0.12 -17.44 -20.26
CA THR A 52 -0.56 -16.33 -19.41
C THR A 52 -0.38 -16.61 -17.91
N SER A 53 -0.64 -17.85 -17.46
CA SER A 53 -0.50 -18.23 -16.04
C SER A 53 0.95 -18.20 -15.56
N THR A 54 1.88 -18.68 -16.39
CA THR A 54 3.31 -18.73 -16.04
C THR A 54 3.90 -17.32 -15.98
N PHE A 55 3.52 -16.45 -16.92
CA PHE A 55 3.92 -15.05 -16.91
C PHE A 55 3.44 -14.33 -15.65
N PHE A 56 2.15 -14.48 -15.31
CA PHE A 56 1.56 -13.80 -14.15
C PHE A 56 2.19 -14.26 -12.83
N LEU A 57 2.43 -15.57 -12.68
CA LEU A 57 3.06 -16.12 -11.47
C LEU A 57 4.51 -15.64 -11.33
N ALA A 58 5.29 -15.69 -12.41
CA ALA A 58 6.67 -15.20 -12.42
C ALA A 58 6.74 -13.71 -12.10
N LYS A 59 5.82 -12.90 -12.66
CA LYS A 59 5.75 -11.46 -12.40
C LYS A 59 5.44 -11.17 -10.93
N ILE A 60 4.45 -11.83 -10.35
CA ILE A 60 4.11 -11.64 -8.93
C ILE A 60 5.27 -12.04 -8.03
N LEU A 61 5.93 -13.17 -8.29
CA LEU A 61 7.06 -13.63 -7.47
C LEU A 61 8.25 -12.67 -7.57
N CYS A 62 8.60 -12.21 -8.77
CA CYS A 62 9.67 -11.25 -9.00
C CYS A 62 9.36 -9.85 -8.46
N ASP A 63 8.10 -9.42 -8.42
CA ASP A 63 7.74 -8.13 -7.80
C ASP A 63 7.69 -8.23 -6.27
N LEU A 64 7.14 -9.34 -5.75
CA LEU A 64 6.87 -9.48 -4.32
C LEU A 64 8.14 -9.74 -3.50
N PHE A 65 9.04 -10.61 -3.97
CA PHE A 65 10.22 -10.97 -3.19
C PHE A 65 11.31 -9.89 -3.23
N PRO A 66 12.01 -9.63 -4.35
CA PRO A 66 13.14 -8.72 -4.34
C PRO A 66 12.71 -7.25 -4.22
N MET A 67 11.65 -6.83 -4.92
CA MET A 67 11.25 -5.42 -4.96
C MET A 67 10.43 -4.98 -3.75
N ARG A 68 9.78 -5.88 -3.01
CA ARG A 68 8.94 -5.51 -1.86
C ARG A 68 9.38 -6.08 -0.53
N PHE A 69 9.74 -7.36 -0.45
CA PHE A 69 10.14 -7.96 0.84
C PHE A 69 11.42 -7.32 1.39
N ILE A 70 12.46 -7.21 0.55
CA ILE A 70 13.76 -6.64 0.94
C ILE A 70 13.61 -5.19 1.46
N PRO A 71 13.03 -4.23 0.72
CA PRO A 71 12.94 -2.86 1.21
C PRO A 71 11.95 -2.71 2.38
N SER A 72 10.90 -3.54 2.47
CA SER A 72 9.99 -3.50 3.62
C SER A 72 10.68 -4.01 4.90
N PHE A 73 11.55 -5.00 4.78
CA PHE A 73 12.34 -5.52 5.89
C PHE A 73 13.37 -4.49 6.37
N ILE A 74 14.12 -3.88 5.45
CA ILE A 74 15.08 -2.80 5.76
C ILE A 74 14.37 -1.62 6.44
N PHE A 75 13.23 -1.20 5.89
CA PHE A 75 12.42 -0.13 6.47
C PHE A 75 11.94 -0.49 7.88
N SER A 76 11.53 -1.73 8.12
CA SER A 76 11.07 -2.18 9.44
C SER A 76 12.18 -2.16 10.50
N ILE A 77 13.42 -2.53 10.12
CA ILE A 77 14.59 -2.49 11.00
C ILE A 77 14.90 -1.05 11.45
N ILE A 78 14.73 -0.07 10.56
CA ILE A 78 15.02 1.34 10.84
C ILE A 78 13.86 1.99 11.60
N ALA A 79 12.62 1.79 11.15
CA ALA A 79 11.44 2.46 11.70
C ALA A 79 11.11 2.02 13.14
N TYR A 80 11.34 0.75 13.48
CA TYR A 80 11.01 0.19 14.79
C TYR A 80 11.77 0.82 15.98
N PRO A 81 13.10 1.00 15.94
CA PRO A 81 13.82 1.70 17.00
C PRO A 81 13.51 3.21 17.04
N LEU A 82 13.21 3.83 15.89
CA LEU A 82 12.84 5.26 15.79
C LEU A 82 11.52 5.60 16.48
N THR A 83 10.58 4.66 16.52
CA THR A 83 9.27 4.83 17.19
C THR A 83 9.31 4.60 18.69
N GLY A 84 10.45 4.13 19.23
CA GLY A 84 10.58 3.84 20.66
C GLY A 84 9.67 2.69 21.12
N PHE A 85 9.38 1.72 20.24
CA PHE A 85 8.61 0.53 20.62
C PHE A 85 9.34 -0.36 21.62
N GLN A 86 8.58 -1.18 22.35
CA GLN A 86 9.13 -2.10 23.35
C GLN A 86 10.09 -3.10 22.69
N ARG A 87 11.33 -3.17 23.18
CA ARG A 87 12.40 -4.06 22.67
C ARG A 87 12.09 -5.55 22.92
N SER A 88 11.15 -6.12 22.17
CA SER A 88 10.81 -7.54 22.18
C SER A 88 10.73 -8.04 20.74
N ILE A 89 11.43 -9.14 20.46
CA ILE A 89 11.51 -9.77 19.14
C ILE A 89 10.11 -10.16 18.63
N ASN A 90 9.23 -10.63 19.52
CA ASN A 90 7.86 -11.03 19.15
C ASN A 90 7.06 -9.83 18.60
N ARG A 91 7.20 -8.66 19.22
CA ARG A 91 6.49 -7.44 18.78
C ARG A 91 7.08 -6.85 17.50
N PHE A 92 8.40 -6.96 17.33
CA PHE A 92 9.07 -6.59 16.08
C PHE A 92 8.58 -7.45 14.91
N LEU A 93 8.46 -8.76 15.10
CA LEU A 93 8.01 -9.68 14.06
C LEU A 93 6.54 -9.41 13.65
N ILE A 94 5.66 -9.13 14.62
CA ILE A 94 4.27 -8.72 14.33
C ILE A 94 4.25 -7.42 13.52
N PHE A 95 5.06 -6.42 13.88
CA PHE A 95 5.14 -5.16 13.14
C PHE A 95 5.62 -5.37 11.69
N CYS A 96 6.66 -6.17 11.51
CA CYS A 96 7.19 -6.50 10.18
C CYS A 96 6.15 -7.25 9.33
N LEU A 97 5.42 -8.21 9.92
CA LEU A 97 4.34 -8.93 9.24
C LEU A 97 3.20 -8.01 8.84
N THR A 98 2.79 -7.08 9.71
CA THR A 98 1.73 -6.11 9.40
C THR A 98 2.11 -5.22 8.21
N ILE A 99 3.35 -4.72 8.17
CA ILE A 99 3.84 -3.92 7.03
C ILE A 99 3.86 -4.75 5.75
N PHE A 100 4.31 -6.00 5.84
CA PHE A 100 4.37 -6.90 4.69
C PHE A 100 2.97 -7.22 4.13
N ILE A 101 2.01 -7.55 5.00
CA ILE A 101 0.61 -7.78 4.63
C ILE A 101 0.01 -6.51 4.01
N ASN A 102 0.28 -5.33 4.57
CA ASN A 102 -0.17 -4.05 4.01
C ASN A 102 0.38 -3.83 2.60
N SER A 103 1.66 -4.17 2.36
CA SER A 103 2.26 -4.08 1.03
C SER A 103 1.62 -5.05 0.02
N ILE A 104 1.36 -6.30 0.42
CA ILE A 104 0.66 -7.28 -0.43
C ILE A 104 -0.75 -6.79 -0.75
N PHE A 105 -1.47 -6.29 0.25
CA PHE A 105 -2.83 -5.77 0.08
C PHE A 105 -2.87 -4.60 -0.91
N GLY A 106 -1.99 -3.61 -0.75
CA GLY A 106 -1.86 -2.52 -1.71
C GLY A 106 -1.58 -3.03 -3.12
N SER A 107 -0.72 -4.05 -3.25
CA SER A 107 -0.37 -4.65 -4.53
C SER A 107 -1.57 -5.30 -5.22
N ALA A 108 -2.37 -6.04 -4.45
CA ALA A 108 -3.56 -6.71 -4.94
C ALA A 108 -4.58 -5.69 -5.48
N VAL A 109 -4.77 -4.57 -4.77
CA VAL A 109 -5.65 -3.47 -5.22
C VAL A 109 -5.14 -2.85 -6.52
N CYS A 110 -3.84 -2.58 -6.63
CA CYS A 110 -3.23 -2.06 -7.86
C CYS A 110 -3.39 -3.04 -9.05
N PHE A 111 -3.17 -4.34 -8.83
CA PHE A 111 -3.34 -5.35 -9.88
C PHE A 111 -4.80 -5.53 -10.28
N PHE A 112 -5.73 -5.44 -9.33
CA PHE A 112 -7.16 -5.48 -9.62
C PHE A 112 -7.60 -4.30 -10.49
N ILE A 113 -7.21 -3.08 -10.13
CA ILE A 113 -7.54 -1.87 -10.91
C ILE A 113 -6.85 -1.89 -12.28
N SER A 114 -5.60 -2.34 -12.33
CA SER A 114 -4.87 -2.51 -13.59
C SER A 114 -5.49 -3.57 -14.51
N ALA A 115 -6.23 -4.54 -13.98
CA ALA A 115 -6.96 -5.52 -14.80
C ALA A 115 -8.25 -4.92 -15.39
N CYS A 116 -8.89 -3.99 -14.67
CA CYS A 116 -10.13 -3.33 -15.10
C CYS A 116 -9.90 -2.24 -16.15
N THR A 117 -8.70 -1.64 -16.23
CA THR A 117 -8.46 -0.45 -17.06
C THR A 117 -7.22 -0.60 -17.94
N SER A 118 -7.31 -0.24 -19.22
CA SER A 118 -6.20 -0.28 -20.18
C SER A 118 -5.38 1.01 -20.23
N VAL A 119 -5.92 2.13 -19.73
CA VAL A 119 -5.28 3.44 -19.75
C VAL A 119 -4.57 3.71 -18.42
N SER A 120 -3.26 3.92 -18.46
CA SER A 120 -2.42 4.13 -17.27
C SER A 120 -2.83 5.33 -16.42
N ALA A 121 -3.14 6.46 -17.06
CA ALA A 121 -3.55 7.68 -16.36
C ALA A 121 -4.85 7.48 -15.55
N VAL A 122 -5.85 6.84 -16.14
CA VAL A 122 -7.14 6.56 -15.47
C VAL A 122 -6.96 5.57 -14.32
N ALA A 123 -6.14 4.54 -14.53
CA ALA A 123 -5.86 3.52 -13.53
C ALA A 123 -5.10 4.10 -12.30
N LEU A 124 -4.13 5.00 -12.53
CA LEU A 124 -3.41 5.67 -11.45
C LEU A 124 -4.33 6.56 -10.61
N THR A 125 -5.17 7.36 -11.26
CA THR A 125 -6.15 8.21 -10.57
C THR A 125 -7.13 7.36 -9.74
N ALA A 126 -7.62 6.23 -10.29
CA ALA A 126 -8.51 5.32 -9.58
C ALA A 126 -7.84 4.67 -8.35
N VAL A 127 -6.57 4.28 -8.45
CA VAL A 127 -5.79 3.73 -7.33
C VAL A 127 -5.59 4.77 -6.23
N ILE A 128 -5.17 5.98 -6.60
CA ILE A 128 -4.95 7.06 -5.63
C ILE A 128 -6.27 7.40 -4.92
N LEU A 129 -7.38 7.46 -5.66
CA LEU A 129 -8.71 7.66 -5.08
C LEU A 129 -9.06 6.55 -4.10
N CYS A 130 -8.93 5.28 -4.51
CA CYS A 130 -9.24 4.12 -3.67
C CYS A 130 -8.43 4.13 -2.36
N PHE A 131 -7.12 4.36 -2.45
CA PHE A 131 -6.25 4.44 -1.28
C PHE A 131 -6.55 5.64 -0.40
N THR A 132 -6.91 6.78 -0.98
CA THR A 132 -7.32 7.96 -0.21
C THR A 132 -8.58 7.66 0.59
N MET A 133 -9.56 6.95 0.02
CA MET A 133 -10.76 6.55 0.75
C MET A 133 -10.47 5.57 1.89
N MET A 134 -9.58 4.61 1.66
CA MET A 134 -9.14 3.69 2.72
C MET A 134 -8.41 4.43 3.86
N MET A 135 -7.59 5.44 3.54
CA MET A 135 -6.90 6.24 4.55
C MET A 135 -7.89 7.05 5.42
N VAL A 136 -8.91 7.67 4.81
CA VAL A 136 -9.94 8.43 5.54
C VAL A 136 -10.75 7.52 6.48
N LEU A 137 -11.07 6.30 6.03
CA LEU A 137 -11.81 5.31 6.81
C LEU A 137 -10.97 4.60 7.89
N SER A 138 -9.66 4.83 7.95
CA SER A 138 -8.74 4.19 8.91
C SER A 138 -8.97 4.61 10.38
N GLY A 139 -9.90 5.53 10.65
CA GLY A 139 -10.29 5.95 12.01
C GLY A 139 -9.29 6.85 12.74
N PHE A 140 -8.04 6.94 12.28
CA PHE A 140 -7.04 7.88 12.83
C PHE A 140 -7.37 9.34 12.48
N LEU A 141 -7.82 9.61 11.25
CA LEU A 141 -8.16 10.96 10.78
C LEU A 141 -9.58 11.40 11.18
N VAL A 142 -10.47 10.45 11.46
CA VAL A 142 -11.89 10.73 11.75
C VAL A 142 -12.25 10.19 13.12
N LEU A 143 -11.91 10.97 14.15
CA LEU A 143 -12.46 10.85 15.50
C LEU A 143 -13.70 11.75 15.57
N ASN A 144 -14.82 11.35 14.94
CA ASN A 144 -16.19 11.72 15.31
C ASN A 144 -17.22 11.09 14.35
N GLY A 145 -18.28 10.52 14.91
CA GLY A 145 -19.34 9.85 14.16
C GLY A 145 -20.13 10.78 13.24
N LEU A 146 -20.73 10.17 12.21
CA LEU A 146 -21.88 10.63 11.44
C LEU A 146 -21.70 11.67 10.30
N ASN A 147 -20.52 12.24 10.02
CA ASN A 147 -20.36 13.23 8.93
C ASN A 147 -19.53 12.76 7.71
N ILE A 148 -19.29 11.46 7.56
CA ILE A 148 -18.48 10.93 6.46
C ILE A 148 -19.15 11.15 5.08
N LEU A 149 -20.48 11.12 5.00
CA LEU A 149 -21.20 11.18 3.72
C LEU A 149 -21.24 12.61 3.12
N VAL A 150 -21.12 13.64 3.96
CA VAL A 150 -21.25 15.06 3.53
C VAL A 150 -19.94 15.60 2.96
N VAL A 151 -18.78 15.23 3.53
CA VAL A 151 -17.46 15.64 3.01
C VAL A 151 -17.16 14.98 1.66
N PHE A 152 -17.60 13.74 1.46
CA PHE A 152 -17.45 13.00 0.19
C PHE A 152 -18.17 13.66 -0.99
N VAL A 153 -19.33 14.30 -0.76
CA VAL A 153 -20.07 15.01 -1.82
C VAL A 153 -19.42 16.36 -2.15
N ILE A 154 -18.87 17.06 -1.15
CA ILE A 154 -18.29 18.40 -1.34
C ILE A 154 -16.92 18.34 -2.06
N VAL A 155 -16.10 17.31 -1.79
CA VAL A 155 -14.79 17.13 -2.45
C VAL A 155 -14.91 16.56 -3.88
N GLN A 156 -16.08 16.07 -4.29
CA GLN A 156 -16.33 15.67 -5.69
C GLN A 156 -16.85 16.80 -6.58
N ILE A 157 -17.24 17.96 -6.02
CA ILE A 157 -17.82 19.09 -6.76
C ILE A 157 -16.81 20.23 -7.00
N TYR A 158 -15.63 20.17 -6.38
CA TYR A 158 -14.50 21.11 -6.61
C TYR A 158 -13.27 20.36 -7.13
#